data_AF-A0A2E6TM39-F1
#
_entry.id   AF-A0A2E6TM39-F1
#
_cell.length_a   1.000
_cell.length_b   1.000
_cell.length_c   1.000
_cell.angle_alpha   90.00
_cell.angle_beta   90.00
_cell.angle_gamma   90.00
#
_symmetry.space_group_name_H-M   'P 1'
#
loop_
_entity.id
_entity.type
_entity.pdbx_description
1 polymer ?
#
loop_
_entity_poly.entity_id
_entity_poly.type
_entity_poly.pdbx_seq_one_letter_code
_entity_poly.pdbx_strand_id
1 'polypeptide(L)'
;MPRPEHIQAVKELEQNEIEQELFDSCLEHAEGDDLKARTIYLHRRSAELKISKEDLDEREKWPMLLPLLVLYTLGAIGVLLLVFGFLGFQLNWW
;
A
#
# COMPACT_ATOMS: atom_id res chain seq x y z
N MET A 1 -22.42 -10.73 4.19
CA MET A 1 -21.95 -10.66 2.79
C MET A 1 -20.53 -11.23 2.75
N PRO A 2 -20.22 -12.17 1.85
CA PRO A 2 -18.85 -12.69 1.71
C PRO A 2 -17.89 -11.57 1.29
N ARG A 3 -16.66 -11.59 1.82
CA ARG A 3 -15.64 -10.57 1.51
C ARG A 3 -15.18 -10.70 0.05
N PRO A 4 -14.89 -9.59 -0.66
CA PRO A 4 -14.52 -9.62 -2.08
C PRO A 4 -13.27 -10.48 -2.36
N GLU A 5 -12.28 -10.47 -1.46
CA GLU A 5 -11.10 -11.35 -1.53
C GLU A 5 -11.44 -12.85 -1.48
N HIS A 6 -12.48 -13.25 -0.74
CA HIS A 6 -12.93 -14.64 -0.70
C HIS A 6 -13.60 -15.06 -2.02
N ILE A 7 -14.36 -14.16 -2.64
CA ILE A 7 -15.04 -14.41 -3.93
C ILE A 7 -14.00 -14.56 -5.05
N GLN A 8 -12.95 -13.72 -5.02
CA GLN A 8 -11.86 -13.79 -5.98
C GLN A 8 -11.05 -15.09 -5.83
N ALA A 9 -10.72 -15.51 -4.60
CA ALA A 9 -10.03 -16.77 -4.35
C ALA A 9 -10.84 -18.01 -4.79
N VAL A 10 -12.18 -18.00 -4.62
CA VAL A 10 -13.06 -19.07 -5.11
C VAL A 10 -13.10 -19.10 -6.63
N LYS A 11 -13.16 -17.93 -7.27
CA LYS A 11 -13.18 -17.82 -8.73
C LYS A 11 -11.87 -18.28 -9.37
N GLU A 12 -10.73 -17.90 -8.80
CA GLU A 12 -9.40 -18.36 -9.25
C GLU A 12 -9.27 -19.89 -9.17
N LEU A 13 -9.85 -20.50 -8.14
CA LEU A 13 -9.89 -21.96 -7.98
C LEU A 13 -10.82 -22.65 -8.99
N GLU A 14 -12.01 -22.10 -9.25
CA GLU A 14 -12.97 -22.69 -10.21
C GLU A 14 -12.53 -22.51 -11.67
N GLN A 15 -11.81 -21.43 -11.96
CA GLN A 15 -11.36 -21.11 -13.31
C GLN A 15 -10.06 -21.84 -13.70
N ASN A 16 -9.46 -22.63 -12.80
CA ASN A 16 -8.18 -23.35 -13.00
C ASN A 16 -7.06 -22.41 -13.52
N GLU A 17 -7.15 -21.12 -13.23
CA GLU A 17 -6.34 -20.09 -13.88
C GLU A 17 -5.02 -19.86 -13.14
N ILE A 18 -4.84 -20.43 -11.93
CA ILE A 18 -3.64 -20.25 -11.11
C ILE A 18 -3.14 -21.58 -10.54
N GLU A 19 -1.87 -21.82 -10.87
CA GLU A 19 -0.90 -22.78 -10.30
C GLU A 19 -1.54 -24.04 -9.70
N GLN A 20 -1.84 -24.98 -10.58
CA GLN A 20 -2.08 -26.37 -10.25
C GLN A 20 -1.05 -26.88 -9.22
N GLU A 21 0.20 -26.40 -9.31
CA GLU A 21 1.32 -26.65 -8.37
C GLU A 21 1.05 -26.18 -6.92
N LEU A 22 0.43 -25.01 -6.72
CA LEU A 22 0.16 -24.47 -5.39
C LEU A 22 -1.02 -25.19 -4.70
N PHE A 23 -2.01 -25.61 -5.50
CA PHE A 23 -3.12 -26.44 -5.02
C PHE A 23 -2.66 -27.86 -4.73
N ASP A 24 -1.81 -28.45 -5.58
CA ASP A 24 -1.26 -29.80 -5.41
C ASP A 24 -0.38 -29.88 -4.15
N SER A 25 0.41 -28.83 -3.88
CA SER A 25 1.16 -28.70 -2.61
C SER A 25 0.23 -28.61 -1.38
N CYS A 26 -0.92 -27.94 -1.49
CA CYS A 26 -1.93 -27.95 -0.43
C CYS A 26 -2.65 -29.29 -0.30
N LEU A 27 -2.79 -30.04 -1.39
CA LEU A 27 -3.38 -31.38 -1.45
C LEU A 27 -2.48 -32.41 -0.77
N GLU A 28 -1.17 -32.32 -0.99
CA GLU A 28 -0.14 -33.12 -0.33
C GLU A 28 -0.12 -32.85 1.19
N HIS A 29 -0.23 -31.58 1.60
CA HIS A 29 -0.35 -31.21 3.02
C HIS A 29 -1.68 -31.64 3.67
N ALA A 30 -2.72 -31.87 2.87
CA ALA A 30 -4.05 -32.25 3.33
C ALA A 30 -4.30 -33.77 3.29
N GLU A 31 -3.26 -34.58 3.07
CA GLU A 31 -3.33 -36.05 2.99
C GLU A 31 -4.32 -36.55 1.91
N GLY A 32 -4.50 -35.80 0.81
CA GLY A 32 -5.42 -36.20 -0.25
C GLY A 32 -6.88 -35.76 -0.07
N ASP A 33 -7.21 -34.99 0.98
CA ASP A 33 -8.58 -34.50 1.20
C ASP A 33 -8.82 -33.15 0.48
N ASP A 34 -9.49 -33.23 -0.66
CA ASP A 34 -9.85 -32.08 -1.51
C ASP A 34 -10.61 -30.97 -0.77
N LEU A 35 -11.49 -31.32 0.17
CA LEU A 35 -12.28 -30.34 0.90
C LEU A 35 -11.39 -29.54 1.84
N LYS A 36 -10.46 -30.22 2.50
CA LYS A 36 -9.52 -29.63 3.44
C LYS A 36 -8.48 -28.79 2.70
N ALA A 37 -7.93 -29.28 1.59
CA ALA A 37 -7.03 -28.53 0.72
C ALA A 37 -7.66 -27.24 0.21
N ARG A 38 -8.93 -27.28 -0.22
CA ARG A 38 -9.69 -26.11 -0.67
C ARG A 38 -9.85 -25.06 0.42
N THR A 39 -10.17 -25.46 1.66
CA THR A 39 -10.29 -24.51 2.77
C THR A 39 -8.97 -23.83 3.12
N ILE A 40 -7.87 -24.58 3.10
CA ILE A 40 -6.52 -24.07 3.38
C ILE A 40 -6.08 -23.09 2.29
N TYR A 41 -6.28 -23.47 1.02
CA TYR A 41 -5.96 -22.62 -0.13
C TYR A 41 -6.74 -21.30 -0.09
N LEU A 42 -8.06 -21.35 0.14
CA LEU A 42 -8.90 -20.15 0.22
C LEU A 42 -8.47 -19.23 1.37
N HIS A 43 -8.13 -19.80 2.53
CA HIS A 43 -7.68 -19.01 3.67
C HIS A 43 -6.35 -18.30 3.38
N ARG A 44 -5.37 -19.03 2.82
CA ARG A 44 -4.06 -18.48 2.46
C ARG A 44 -4.18 -17.42 1.37
N ARG A 45 -4.89 -17.73 0.28
CA ARG A 45 -5.05 -16.83 -0.87
C ARG A 45 -5.80 -15.55 -0.51
N SER A 46 -6.83 -15.65 0.33
CA SER A 46 -7.55 -14.47 0.81
C SER A 46 -6.70 -13.60 1.75
N ALA A 47 -5.79 -14.18 2.53
CA ALA A 47 -4.84 -13.43 3.34
C ALA A 47 -3.77 -12.72 2.47
N GLU A 48 -3.23 -13.39 1.45
CA GLU A 48 -2.30 -12.81 0.49
C GLU A 48 -2.94 -11.66 -0.30
N LEU A 49 -4.17 -11.86 -0.80
CA LEU A 49 -4.94 -10.80 -1.48
C LEU A 49 -5.27 -9.62 -0.56
N LYS A 50 -5.52 -9.89 0.73
CA LYS A 50 -5.74 -8.83 1.74
C LYS A 50 -4.47 -8.03 1.97
N ILE A 51 -3.33 -8.68 2.12
CA ILE A 51 -2.03 -8.04 2.31
C ILE A 51 -1.62 -7.27 1.04
N SER A 52 -1.87 -7.81 -0.15
CA SER A 52 -1.59 -7.12 -1.41
C SER A 52 -2.49 -5.91 -1.67
N LYS A 53 -3.67 -5.84 -1.05
CA LYS A 53 -4.56 -4.67 -1.09
C LYS A 53 -4.29 -3.67 0.02
N GLU A 54 -3.73 -4.10 1.14
CA GLU A 54 -3.20 -3.19 2.16
C GLU A 54 -1.88 -2.63 1.61
N ASP A 55 -1.99 -1.49 0.93
CA ASP A 55 -0.88 -0.67 0.47
C ASP A 55 -0.06 -0.19 1.68
N LEU A 56 0.84 -1.04 2.16
CA LEU A 56 1.72 -0.80 3.30
C LEU A 56 2.62 0.42 3.09
N ASP A 57 2.83 0.80 1.82
CA ASP A 57 3.66 1.92 1.37
C ASP A 57 3.02 3.28 1.72
N GLU A 58 1.68 3.38 1.75
CA GLU A 58 1.00 4.61 2.21
C GLU A 58 1.14 4.82 3.72
N ARG A 59 1.32 3.75 4.50
CA ARG A 59 1.34 3.80 5.97
C ARG A 59 2.69 4.19 6.56
N GLU A 60 3.77 4.05 5.79
CA GLU A 60 5.13 4.47 6.18
C GLU A 60 5.50 5.89 5.72
N LYS A 61 4.55 6.65 5.17
CA LYS A 61 4.76 8.06 4.83
C LYS A 61 4.89 8.89 6.10
N TRP A 62 6.11 8.98 6.64
CA TRP A 62 6.51 9.69 7.86
C TRP A 62 5.77 11.04 8.02
N PRO A 63 4.65 11.07 8.77
CA PRO A 63 3.77 12.24 8.82
C PRO A 63 4.44 13.42 9.54
N MET A 64 5.59 13.18 10.17
CA MET A 64 6.39 14.15 10.89
C MET A 64 7.34 14.97 9.98
N LEU A 65 7.64 14.49 8.77
CA LEU A 65 8.52 15.20 7.83
C LEU A 65 7.78 16.37 7.15
N LEU A 66 6.49 16.19 6.90
CA LEU A 66 5.61 17.20 6.30
C LEU A 66 5.55 18.52 7.10
N PRO A 67 5.25 18.53 8.41
CA PRO A 67 5.18 19.79 9.17
C PRO A 67 6.54 20.48 9.27
N LEU A 68 7.64 19.72 9.37
CA LEU A 68 8.99 20.28 9.44
C LEU A 68 9.38 20.98 8.12
N LEU A 69 9.06 20.35 6.99
CA LEU A 69 9.27 20.93 5.67
C LEU A 69 8.44 22.20 5.47
N VAL A 70 7.17 22.19 5.87
CA VAL A 70 6.28 23.35 5.76
C VAL A 70 6.79 24.50 6.62
N LEU A 71 7.19 24.24 7.86
CA LEU A 71 7.71 25.27 8.75
C LEU A 71 9.01 25.88 8.23
N TYR A 72 9.94 25.05 7.75
CA TYR A 72 11.21 25.49 7.19
C TYR A 72 11.02 26.30 5.91
N THR A 73 10.17 25.85 4.98
CA THR A 73 9.93 26.54 3.71
C THR A 73 9.22 27.87 3.90
N LEU A 74 8.23 27.96 4.79
CA LEU A 74 7.58 29.22 5.16
C LEU A 74 8.58 30.21 5.78
N GLY A 75 9.42 29.73 6.70
CA GLY A 75 10.47 30.56 7.31
C GLY A 75 11.47 31.07 6.27
N ALA A 76 11.96 30.19 5.39
CA ALA A 76 12.90 30.54 4.33
C ALA A 76 12.31 31.56 3.35
N ILE A 77 11.06 31.38 2.91
CA ILE A 77 10.37 32.34 2.04
C ILE A 77 10.21 33.69 2.75
N GLY A 78 9.85 33.70 4.03
CA GLY A 78 9.72 34.93 4.81
C GLY A 78 11.03 35.72 4.88
N VAL A 79 12.14 35.05 5.18
CA VAL A 79 13.47 35.68 5.23
C VAL A 79 13.88 36.19 3.85
N LEU A 80 13.66 35.40 2.79
CA LEU A 80 13.97 35.82 1.42
C LEU A 80 13.18 37.06 1.03
N LEU A 81 11.87 37.09 1.25
CA LEU A 81 11.04 38.27 0.97
C LEU A 81 11.48 39.49 1.77
N LEU A 82 11.90 39.30 3.03
CA LEU A 82 12.37 40.40 3.86
C LEU A 82 13.69 40.97 3.34
N VAL A 83 14.65 40.11 2.99
CA VAL A 83 15.95 40.52 2.42
C VAL A 83 15.75 41.18 1.05
N PHE A 84 15.00 40.56 0.15
CA PHE A 84 14.75 41.09 -1.19
C PHE A 84 13.91 42.36 -1.16
N GLY A 85 12.90 42.45 -0.29
CA GLY A 85 12.11 43.65 -0.09
C GLY A 85 12.95 44.80 0.47
N PHE A 86 13.82 44.53 1.44
CA PHE A 86 14.73 45.52 1.99
C PHE A 86 15.75 46.01 0.97
N LEU A 87 16.36 45.09 0.20
CA LEU A 87 17.26 45.45 -0.90
C LEU A 87 16.52 46.24 -1.98
N GLY A 88 15.33 45.80 -2.39
CA GLY A 88 14.51 46.50 -3.39
C GLY A 88 14.18 47.93 -2.94
N PHE A 89 13.83 48.12 -1.67
CA PHE A 89 13.59 49.44 -1.10
C PHE A 89 14.86 50.31 -1.09
N GLN A 90 16.00 49.79 -0.64
CA GLN A 90 17.27 50.51 -0.59
C GLN A 90 17.79 50.90 -1.98
N LEU A 91 17.65 50.02 -2.96
CA LEU A 91 18.09 50.27 -4.34
C LEU A 91 17.06 51.04 -5.17
N ASN A 92 15.93 51.45 -4.59
CA ASN A 92 14.78 52.02 -5.31
C ASN A 92 14.38 51.17 -6.52
N TRP A 93 14.45 49.85 -6.33
CA TRP A 93 14.04 48.83 -7.29
C TRP A 93 12.53 48.66 -7.15
N TRP A 94 11.82 49.67 -7.65
CA TRP A 94 10.38 49.70 -7.83
C TRP A 94 10.08 49.90 -9.31
#